data_AF-A0A914S620-F1
#
_entry.id   AF-A0A914S620-F1
#
_cell.length_a   1.000
_cell.length_b   1.000
_cell.length_c   1.000
_cell.angle_alpha   90.00
_cell.angle_beta   90.00
_cell.angle_gamma   90.00
#
_symmetry.space_group_name_H-M   'P 1'
#
loop_
_entity.id
_entity.type
_entity.pdbx_description
1 polymer ?
#
loop_
_entity_poly.entity_id
_entity_poly.type
_entity_poly.pdbx_seq_one_letter_code
_entity_poly.pdbx_strand_id
1 'polypeptide(L)'
;RICFADCSKEFDSVAKEFKRKFPQKAIPSGKNARLADILEKRLVECSKKAESSFWMRVAELLSKIDISSREKSECYNGLVEERLACFNLVSFTCQFVQQQYHFRLVPAKIVIHEARIAEDSAQKCRKLVRLVKERRRPPS
;
A
#
# COMPACT_ATOMS: atom_id res chain seq x y z
N ARG A 1 15.13 17.83 -9.29
CA ARG A 1 14.19 18.25 -8.22
C ARG A 1 12.94 17.42 -8.41
N ILE A 2 12.52 16.61 -7.43
CA ILE A 2 11.21 15.93 -7.47
C ILE A 2 10.22 16.88 -6.79
N CYS A 3 9.25 17.41 -7.52
CA CYS A 3 8.19 18.24 -6.95
C CYS A 3 7.17 17.36 -6.22
N PHE A 4 6.46 17.93 -5.23
CA PHE A 4 5.43 17.21 -4.46
C PHE A 4 4.32 16.63 -5.37
N ALA A 5 4.07 17.26 -6.53
CA ALA A 5 3.14 16.78 -7.55
C ALA A 5 3.65 15.56 -8.34
N ASP A 6 4.97 15.40 -8.50
CA ASP A 6 5.57 14.35 -9.35
C ASP A 6 5.62 12.97 -8.65
N CYS A 7 5.66 12.94 -7.32
CA CYS A 7 5.74 11.68 -6.58
C CYS A 7 4.46 10.84 -6.62
N SER A 8 3.29 11.44 -6.88
CA SER A 8 1.98 10.76 -6.73
C SER A 8 1.83 9.51 -7.60
N LYS A 9 2.74 9.31 -8.57
CA LYS A 9 2.76 8.16 -9.49
C LYS A 9 4.05 7.33 -9.42
N GLU A 10 5.07 7.71 -8.64
CA GLU A 10 6.39 7.06 -8.66
C GLU A 10 6.65 6.17 -7.44
N PHE A 11 5.73 5.25 -7.13
CA PHE A 11 5.79 4.35 -5.97
C PHE A 11 7.15 3.63 -5.83
N ASP A 12 7.69 3.06 -6.91
CA ASP A 12 8.95 2.30 -6.91
C ASP A 12 10.19 3.18 -6.69
N SER A 13 10.21 4.37 -7.28
CA SER A 13 11.28 5.36 -7.10
C SER A 13 11.34 5.83 -5.65
N VAL A 14 10.16 6.16 -5.10
CA VAL A 14 9.99 6.60 -3.71
C VAL A 14 10.41 5.50 -2.73
N ALA A 15 10.08 4.24 -2.99
CA ALA A 15 10.45 3.10 -2.14
C ALA A 15 11.97 2.93 -2.01
N LYS A 16 12.68 2.96 -3.15
CA LYS A 16 14.15 2.79 -3.20
C LYS A 16 14.87 3.89 -2.45
N GLU A 17 14.47 5.13 -2.68
CA GLU A 17 15.08 6.28 -2.04
C GLU A 17 14.74 6.40 -0.55
N PHE A 18 13.52 6.04 -0.15
CA PHE A 18 13.16 5.95 1.26
C PHE A 18 14.10 4.99 1.98
N LYS A 19 14.29 3.78 1.43
CA LYS A 19 15.23 2.78 1.99
C LYS A 19 16.65 3.31 2.06
N ARG A 20 17.13 4.00 1.02
CA ARG A 20 18.48 4.59 0.96
C ARG A 20 18.71 5.63 2.06
N LYS A 21 17.71 6.47 2.34
CA LYS A 21 17.82 7.55 3.33
C LYS A 21 17.41 7.13 4.74
N PHE A 22 16.85 5.94 4.91
CA PHE A 22 16.34 5.49 6.19
C PHE A 22 17.50 5.21 7.18
N PRO A 23 17.58 5.91 8.31
CA PRO A 23 18.64 5.67 9.29
C PRO A 23 18.37 4.37 10.05
N GLN A 24 19.05 3.29 9.64
CA GLN A 24 18.89 1.95 10.22
C GLN A 24 19.12 1.92 11.75
N LYS A 25 19.94 2.84 12.27
CA LYS A 25 20.27 2.95 13.71
C LYS A 25 19.28 3.81 14.51
N ALA A 26 18.35 4.51 13.86
CA ALA A 26 17.42 5.43 14.54
C ALA A 26 16.22 4.74 15.18
N ILE A 27 15.99 3.47 14.88
CA ILE A 27 14.90 2.69 15.45
C ILE A 27 15.47 1.66 16.43
N PRO A 28 15.09 1.70 17.72
CA PRO A 28 15.50 0.67 18.68
C PRO A 28 15.02 -0.70 18.20
N SER A 29 15.89 -1.70 18.34
CA SER A 29 15.68 -3.08 17.87
C SER A 29 14.29 -3.63 18.21
N GLY A 30 13.63 -4.30 17.25
CA GLY A 30 12.30 -4.89 17.41
C GLY A 30 11.55 -5.04 16.08
N LYS A 31 10.20 -5.15 16.11
CA LYS A 31 9.33 -5.21 14.90
C LYS A 31 9.54 -4.04 13.91
N ASN A 32 10.12 -2.93 14.39
CA ASN A 32 10.41 -1.74 13.59
C ASN A 32 11.83 -1.74 13.00
N ALA A 33 12.68 -2.75 13.25
CA ALA A 33 13.99 -2.86 12.58
C ALA A 33 13.87 -3.22 11.09
N ARG A 34 12.77 -3.89 10.70
CA ARG A 34 12.44 -4.27 9.31
C ARG A 34 11.53 -3.25 8.62
N LEU A 35 11.44 -2.04 9.15
CA LEU A 35 10.46 -1.05 8.71
C LEU A 35 10.63 -0.64 7.26
N ALA A 36 11.87 -0.38 6.86
CA ALA A 36 12.20 0.01 5.50
C ALA A 36 11.80 -1.10 4.52
N ASP A 37 11.98 -2.37 4.89
CA ASP A 37 11.60 -3.50 4.06
C ASP A 37 10.07 -3.69 3.98
N ILE A 38 9.35 -3.47 5.09
CA ILE A 38 7.88 -3.49 5.10
C ILE A 38 7.36 -2.38 4.18
N LEU A 39 7.91 -1.18 4.31
CA LEU A 39 7.51 -0.03 3.50
C LEU A 39 7.79 -0.21 2.02
N GLU A 40 8.99 -0.69 1.69
CA GLU A 40 9.36 -1.01 0.31
C GLU A 40 8.40 -2.02 -0.29
N LYS A 41 8.15 -3.14 0.40
CA LYS A 41 7.20 -4.16 -0.07
C LYS A 41 5.80 -3.60 -0.29
N ARG A 42 5.33 -2.76 0.63
CA ARG A 42 3.98 -2.17 0.56
C ARG A 42 3.87 -1.17 -0.59
N LEU A 43 4.87 -0.30 -0.78
CA LEU A 43 4.90 0.63 -1.91
C LEU A 43 4.90 -0.11 -3.26
N VAL A 44 5.72 -1.16 -3.40
CA VAL A 44 5.74 -2.00 -4.62
C VAL A 44 4.40 -2.69 -4.85
N GLU A 45 3.74 -3.19 -3.81
CA GLU A 45 2.41 -3.80 -3.94
C GLU A 45 1.34 -2.76 -4.35
N CYS A 46 1.35 -1.59 -3.72
CA CYS A 46 0.47 -0.47 -4.06
C CYS A 46 0.68 -0.02 -5.51
N SER A 47 1.93 0.05 -5.97
CA SER A 47 2.28 0.37 -7.37
C SER A 47 1.60 -0.59 -8.34
N LYS A 48 1.83 -1.90 -8.17
CA LYS A 48 1.24 -2.94 -9.03
C LYS A 48 -0.29 -2.91 -9.02
N LYS A 49 -0.89 -2.64 -7.86
CA LYS A 49 -2.35 -2.52 -7.73
C LYS A 49 -2.89 -1.28 -8.44
N ALA A 50 -2.19 -0.15 -8.35
CA ALA A 50 -2.55 1.09 -9.02
C ALA A 50 -2.45 0.97 -10.54
N GLU A 51 -1.29 0.53 -11.07
CA GLU A 51 -1.04 0.34 -12.51
C GLU A 51 -2.07 -0.57 -13.16
N SER A 52 -2.42 -1.65 -12.45
CA SER A 52 -3.37 -2.62 -12.97
C SER A 52 -4.83 -2.23 -12.70
N SER A 53 -5.14 -1.08 -12.09
CA SER A 53 -6.51 -0.72 -11.68
C SER A 53 -7.18 -1.81 -10.82
N PHE A 54 -6.41 -2.46 -9.96
CA PHE A 54 -6.84 -3.62 -9.17
C PHE A 54 -8.09 -3.34 -8.35
N TRP A 55 -8.11 -2.26 -7.56
CA TRP A 55 -9.24 -1.94 -6.67
C TRP A 55 -10.56 -1.77 -7.43
N MET A 56 -10.53 -1.08 -8.58
CA MET A 56 -11.73 -0.91 -9.42
C MET A 56 -12.21 -2.24 -10.00
N ARG A 57 -11.29 -3.08 -10.50
CA ARG A 57 -11.63 -4.39 -11.05
C ARG A 57 -12.22 -5.33 -9.99
N VAL A 58 -11.68 -5.34 -8.78
CA VAL A 58 -12.23 -6.17 -7.70
C VAL A 58 -13.59 -5.64 -7.25
N ALA A 59 -13.77 -4.30 -7.13
CA ALA A 59 -15.06 -3.69 -6.82
C ALA A 59 -16.15 -4.06 -7.85
N GLU A 60 -15.82 -4.02 -9.13
CA GLU A 60 -16.73 -4.42 -10.20
C GLU A 60 -17.06 -5.92 -10.18
N LEU A 61 -16.11 -6.76 -9.77
CA LEU A 61 -16.35 -8.19 -9.66
C LEU A 61 -17.20 -8.50 -8.43
N LEU A 62 -16.96 -7.84 -7.30
CA LEU A 62 -17.77 -7.96 -6.08
C LEU A 62 -19.24 -7.64 -6.31
N SER A 63 -19.56 -6.74 -7.26
CA SER A 63 -20.95 -6.46 -7.59
C SER A 63 -21.66 -7.64 -8.27
N LYS A 64 -20.91 -8.56 -8.89
CA LYS A 64 -21.40 -9.68 -9.72
C LYS A 64 -21.36 -11.05 -9.03
N ILE A 65 -20.67 -11.19 -7.89
CA ILE A 65 -20.62 -12.43 -7.12
C ILE A 65 -21.75 -12.50 -6.09
N ASP A 66 -22.36 -13.68 -5.99
CA ASP A 66 -23.34 -14.01 -4.97
C ASP A 66 -22.63 -14.40 -3.67
N ILE A 67 -22.59 -13.45 -2.74
CA ILE A 67 -21.99 -13.54 -1.39
C ILE A 67 -22.84 -12.73 -0.42
N SER A 68 -22.67 -12.95 0.89
CA SER A 68 -23.45 -12.21 1.89
C SER A 68 -23.18 -10.70 1.81
N SER A 69 -24.21 -9.89 2.06
CA SER A 69 -24.10 -8.42 2.10
C SER A 69 -23.01 -7.94 3.08
N ARG A 70 -22.85 -8.65 4.20
CA ARG A 70 -21.82 -8.39 5.19
C ARG A 70 -20.40 -8.59 4.61
N GLU A 71 -20.13 -9.73 4.00
CA GLU A 71 -18.81 -10.01 3.40
C GLU A 71 -18.50 -9.05 2.25
N LYS A 72 -19.51 -8.71 1.45
CA LYS A 72 -19.39 -7.73 0.36
C LYS A 72 -19.01 -6.35 0.89
N SER A 73 -19.68 -5.89 1.94
CA SER A 73 -19.39 -4.60 2.60
C SER A 73 -17.99 -4.59 3.23
N GLU A 74 -17.63 -5.65 3.97
CA GLU A 74 -16.32 -5.77 4.62
C GLU A 74 -15.17 -5.70 3.61
N CYS A 75 -15.29 -6.45 2.51
CA CYS A 75 -14.29 -6.40 1.46
C CYS A 75 -14.29 -5.06 0.71
N TYR A 76 -15.45 -4.48 0.37
CA TYR A 76 -15.51 -3.19 -0.31
C TYR A 76 -14.84 -2.09 0.51
N ASN A 77 -15.13 -2.04 1.82
CA ASN A 77 -14.48 -1.11 2.75
C ASN A 77 -12.97 -1.36 2.80
N GLY A 78 -12.55 -2.63 2.86
CA GLY A 78 -11.13 -2.98 2.79
C GLY A 78 -10.43 -2.51 1.50
N LEU A 79 -11.09 -2.61 0.34
CA LEU A 79 -10.53 -2.11 -0.93
C LEU A 79 -10.39 -0.59 -0.94
N VAL A 80 -11.38 0.12 -0.39
CA VAL A 80 -11.36 1.59 -0.33
C VAL A 80 -10.29 2.06 0.64
N GLU A 81 -10.24 1.49 1.84
CA GLU A 81 -9.21 1.79 2.84
C GLU A 81 -7.80 1.46 2.33
N GLU A 82 -7.60 0.30 1.70
CA GLU A 82 -6.30 -0.07 1.13
C GLU A 82 -5.87 0.95 0.07
N ARG A 83 -6.79 1.32 -0.84
CA ARG A 83 -6.50 2.31 -1.87
C ARG A 83 -6.07 3.64 -1.24
N LEU A 84 -6.84 4.15 -0.28
CA LEU A 84 -6.52 5.40 0.41
C LEU A 84 -5.16 5.33 1.12
N ALA A 85 -4.91 4.25 1.87
CA ALA A 85 -3.64 4.03 2.56
C ALA A 85 -2.46 3.96 1.59
N CYS A 86 -2.62 3.33 0.41
CA CYS A 86 -1.59 3.32 -0.63
C CYS A 86 -1.27 4.72 -1.17
N PHE A 87 -2.28 5.57 -1.37
CA PHE A 87 -2.07 6.97 -1.81
C PHE A 87 -1.39 7.81 -0.72
N ASN A 88 -1.83 7.66 0.54
CA ASN A 88 -1.20 8.30 1.69
C ASN A 88 0.26 7.86 1.84
N LEU A 89 0.52 6.56 1.66
CA LEU A 89 1.85 5.99 1.79
C LEU A 89 2.83 6.66 0.83
N VAL A 90 2.46 6.80 -0.45
CA VAL A 90 3.28 7.52 -1.44
C VAL A 90 3.43 8.99 -1.11
N SER A 91 2.33 9.66 -0.73
CA SER A 91 2.35 11.08 -0.41
C SER A 91 3.31 11.39 0.75
N PHE A 92 3.25 10.59 1.82
CA PHE A 92 4.09 10.77 3.00
C PHE A 92 5.53 10.32 2.76
N THR A 93 5.75 9.22 2.02
CA THR A 93 7.11 8.78 1.68
C THR A 93 7.79 9.72 0.68
N CYS A 94 7.03 10.43 -0.15
CA CYS A 94 7.56 11.49 -1.01
C CYS A 94 8.31 12.59 -0.24
N GLN A 95 7.87 12.90 0.98
CA GLN A 95 8.54 13.93 1.78
C GLN A 95 10.00 13.53 2.08
N PHE A 96 10.28 12.23 2.20
CA PHE A 96 11.61 11.69 2.48
C PHE A 96 12.54 11.70 1.26
N VAL A 97 12.00 11.65 0.03
CA VAL A 97 12.82 11.70 -1.20
C VAL A 97 13.40 13.06 -1.50
N GLN A 98 12.86 14.14 -0.93
CA GLN A 98 13.39 15.48 -1.16
C GLN A 98 14.84 15.62 -0.66
N GLN A 99 15.71 16.26 -1.46
CA GLN A 99 17.16 16.34 -1.18
C GLN A 99 17.48 17.02 0.15
N GLN A 100 16.66 17.98 0.58
CA GLN A 100 16.88 18.74 1.82
C GLN A 100 16.23 18.09 3.06
N TYR A 101 15.59 16.92 2.89
CA TYR A 101 14.86 16.29 3.98
C TYR A 101 15.80 15.66 5.00
N HIS A 102 15.72 16.15 6.24
CA HIS A 102 16.36 15.55 7.40
C HIS A 102 15.39 14.54 8.01
N PHE A 103 15.85 13.32 8.28
CA PHE A 103 15.00 12.28 8.87
C PHE A 103 14.35 12.76 10.17
N ARG A 104 13.05 12.54 10.30
CA ARG A 104 12.28 12.80 11.53
C ARG A 104 11.47 11.56 11.91
N LEU A 105 11.52 11.19 13.18
CA LEU A 105 10.86 9.99 13.70
C LEU A 105 9.33 10.07 13.61
N VAL A 106 8.73 11.23 13.84
CA VAL A 106 7.26 11.41 13.82
C VAL A 106 6.66 11.16 12.43
N PRO A 107 7.14 11.81 11.34
CA PRO A 107 6.73 11.48 9.98
C PRO A 107 6.96 10.01 9.61
N ALA A 108 8.06 9.40 10.10
CA ALA A 108 8.30 7.99 9.87
C ALA A 108 7.21 7.12 10.53
N LYS A 109 6.76 7.44 11.74
CA LYS A 109 5.65 6.73 12.41
C LYS A 109 4.33 6.81 11.64
N ILE A 110 4.03 7.95 11.01
CA ILE A 110 2.83 8.12 10.18
C ILE A 110 2.90 7.20 8.96
N VAL A 111 4.04 7.21 8.26
CA VAL A 111 4.32 6.33 7.12
C VAL A 111 4.15 4.84 7.49
N ILE A 112 4.59 4.45 8.69
CA ILE A 112 4.41 3.08 9.21
C ILE A 112 2.94 2.75 9.42
N HIS A 113 2.20 3.69 9.98
CA HIS A 113 0.80 3.49 10.28
C HIS A 113 0.01 3.23 8.99
N GLU A 114 0.23 4.05 7.95
CA GLU A 114 -0.39 3.84 6.63
C GLU A 114 0.01 2.48 6.00
N ALA A 115 1.27 2.09 6.12
CA ALA A 115 1.73 0.79 5.62
C ALA A 115 0.99 -0.39 6.29
N ARG A 116 0.69 -0.27 7.59
CA ARG A 116 -0.09 -1.27 8.35
C ARG A 116 -1.56 -1.25 7.96
N ILE A 117 -2.17 -0.07 7.81
CA ILE A 117 -3.55 0.04 7.32
C ILE A 117 -3.68 -0.63 5.95
N ALA A 118 -2.77 -0.34 5.03
CA ALA A 118 -2.77 -0.98 3.71
C ALA A 118 -2.68 -2.51 3.80
N GLU A 119 -1.83 -3.04 4.68
CA GLU A 119 -1.70 -4.48 4.92
C GLU A 119 -2.96 -5.12 5.52
N ASP A 120 -3.50 -4.51 6.58
CA ASP A 120 -4.68 -5.01 7.29
C ASP A 120 -5.94 -4.95 6.40
N SER A 121 -6.13 -3.83 5.68
CA SER A 121 -7.25 -3.66 4.74
C SER A 121 -7.16 -4.60 3.54
N ALA A 122 -5.94 -4.92 3.07
CA ALA A 122 -5.75 -5.95 2.04
C ALA A 122 -6.19 -7.36 2.50
N GLN A 123 -6.06 -7.67 3.81
CA GLN A 123 -6.51 -8.96 4.35
C GLN A 123 -8.04 -9.07 4.37
N LYS A 124 -8.76 -7.97 4.61
CA LYS A 124 -10.24 -7.95 4.68
C LYS A 124 -10.89 -8.51 3.42
N CYS A 125 -10.31 -8.25 2.24
CA CYS A 125 -10.82 -8.79 0.98
C CYS A 125 -10.06 -10.02 0.44
N ARG A 126 -9.04 -10.54 1.15
CA ARG A 126 -8.12 -11.57 0.61
C ARG A 126 -8.83 -12.85 0.19
N LYS A 127 -9.80 -13.31 0.98
CA LYS A 127 -10.58 -14.53 0.67
C LYS A 127 -11.38 -14.36 -0.62
N LEU A 128 -12.11 -13.24 -0.75
CA LEU A 128 -12.93 -12.95 -1.92
C LEU A 128 -12.09 -12.69 -3.18
N VAL A 129 -10.96 -11.99 -3.05
CA VAL A 129 -10.02 -11.82 -4.17
C VAL A 129 -9.49 -13.16 -4.69
N ARG A 130 -9.24 -14.14 -3.82
CA ARG A 130 -8.82 -15.49 -4.24
C ARG A 130 -9.92 -16.18 -5.05
N LEU A 131 -11.15 -16.20 -4.54
CA LEU A 131 -12.30 -16.77 -5.24
C LEU A 131 -12.53 -16.12 -6.61
N VAL A 132 -12.40 -14.80 -6.69
CA VAL A 132 -12.53 -14.05 -7.93
C VAL A 132 -11.41 -14.39 -8.93
N LYS A 133 -10.16 -14.59 -8.46
CA LYS A 133 -9.04 -15.00 -9.31
C LYS A 133 -9.19 -16.43 -9.82
N GLU A 134 -9.69 -17.35 -9.00
CA GLU A 134 -9.94 -18.74 -9.39
C GLU A 134 -11.00 -18.83 -10.48
N ARG A 135 -12.10 -18.06 -10.37
CA ARG A 135 -13.14 -17.99 -11.41
C ARG A 135 -12.67 -17.38 -12.74
N ARG A 136 -11.58 -16.62 -12.75
CA ARG A 136 -10.99 -16.02 -13.97
C ARG A 136 -9.95 -16.92 -14.64
N ARG A 137 -9.50 -18.02 -14.02
CA ARG A 137 -8.60 -18.96 -14.72
C ARG A 137 -9.42 -19.73 -15.76
N PRO A 138 -9.05 -19.69 -17.05
CA PRO A 138 -9.65 -20.59 -18.01
C PRO A 138 -9.39 -22.05 -17.59
N PRO A 139 -10.30 -22.99 -17.86
CA PRO A 139 -10.03 -24.41 -17.64
C PRO A 139 -8.80 -24.80 -18.46
N SER A 140 -7.81 -25.38 -17.78
CA SER A 140 -6.59 -25.94 -18.36
C SER A 140 -6.88 -27.20 -19.17
#